data_AF-A0A3B8V585-F1
#
_entry.id   AF-A0A3B8V585-F1
#
_cell.length_a   1.000
_cell.length_b   1.000
_cell.length_c   1.000
_cell.angle_alpha   90.00
_cell.angle_beta   90.00
_cell.angle_gamma   90.00
#
_symmetry.space_group_name_H-M   'P 1'
#
loop_
_entity.id
_entity.type
_entity.pdbx_description
1 polymer ?
#
loop_
_entity_poly.entity_id
_entity_poly.type
_entity_poly.pdbx_seq_one_letter_code
_entity_poly.pdbx_strand_id
1 'polypeptide(L)'
;MHDTKALRKRYKIRRARRSGKRTGEVRKMDQFIVATDSGCDLPPELLEKNKIAAIMLHYDMNGESFEDNASAEERKEFYEKMRRGTTPKTTQINETRFEEFFRGLKKDRPDLPIVYIGLGG
;
A
#
# COMPACT_ATOMS: atom_id res chain seq x y z
N MET A 1 22.36 12.23 -42.46
CA MET A 1 21.71 13.45 -41.92
C MET A 1 20.61 13.03 -40.95
N HIS A 2 20.80 13.22 -39.65
CA HIS A 2 19.81 12.83 -38.64
C HIS A 2 18.52 13.67 -38.76
N ASP A 3 17.37 13.01 -38.79
CA ASP A 3 16.05 13.64 -38.88
C ASP A 3 15.72 14.40 -37.57
N THR A 4 16.14 15.66 -37.55
CA THR A 4 15.93 16.61 -36.48
C THR A 4 14.47 17.04 -36.35
N LYS A 5 13.62 16.81 -37.36
CA LYS A 5 12.18 17.10 -37.30
C LYS A 5 11.46 16.04 -36.47
N ALA A 6 11.76 14.76 -36.66
CA ALA A 6 11.22 13.68 -35.85
C ALA A 6 11.61 13.82 -34.36
N LEU A 7 12.86 14.19 -34.09
CA LEU A 7 13.36 14.39 -32.73
C LEU A 7 12.68 15.57 -32.02
N ARG A 8 12.49 16.69 -32.72
CA ARG A 8 11.76 17.87 -32.18
C ARG A 8 10.28 17.58 -31.93
N LYS A 9 9.64 16.77 -32.78
CA LYS A 9 8.25 16.32 -32.57
C LYS A 9 8.13 15.43 -31.33
N ARG A 10 9.03 14.46 -31.17
CA ARG A 10 9.09 13.60 -29.96
C ARG A 10 9.39 14.41 -28.69
N TYR A 11 10.28 15.40 -28.76
CA TYR A 11 10.62 16.25 -27.61
C TYR A 11 9.46 17.16 -27.19
N LYS A 12 8.73 17.76 -28.15
CA LYS A 12 7.51 18.55 -27.86
C LYS A 12 6.40 17.71 -27.26
N ILE A 13 6.17 16.48 -27.75
CA ILE A 13 5.20 15.53 -27.18
C ILE A 13 5.59 15.15 -25.73
N ARG A 14 6.88 14.88 -25.48
CA ARG A 14 7.38 14.53 -24.15
C ARG A 14 7.33 15.70 -23.16
N ARG A 15 7.49 16.94 -23.64
CA ARG A 15 7.37 18.16 -22.82
C ARG A 15 5.91 18.52 -22.53
N ALA A 16 5.00 18.35 -23.49
CA ALA A 16 3.56 18.51 -23.28
C ALA A 16 3.00 17.51 -22.24
N ARG A 17 3.52 16.28 -22.22
CA ARG A 17 3.21 15.27 -21.18
C ARG A 17 3.72 15.63 -19.77
N ARG A 18 4.77 16.47 -19.67
CA ARG A 18 5.32 16.94 -18.38
C ARG A 18 4.74 18.27 -17.91
N SER A 19 4.14 19.07 -18.79
CA SER A 19 3.57 20.39 -18.45
C SER A 19 2.04 20.44 -18.47
N GLY A 20 1.36 19.30 -18.62
CA GLY A 20 -0.09 19.21 -18.57
C GLY A 20 -0.60 19.24 -17.13
N LYS A 21 -1.24 20.35 -16.75
CA LYS A 21 -2.27 20.38 -15.69
C LYS A 21 -3.09 19.09 -15.76
N ARG A 22 -3.27 18.41 -14.63
CA ARG A 22 -4.13 17.22 -14.49
C ARG A 22 -5.56 17.60 -14.90
N THR A 23 -5.87 17.51 -16.19
CA THR A 23 -7.22 17.57 -16.73
C THR A 23 -7.90 16.28 -16.30
N GLY A 24 -8.99 16.42 -15.54
CA GLY A 24 -9.76 15.29 -15.02
C GLY A 24 -10.47 14.56 -16.14
N GLU A 25 -10.07 13.30 -16.37
CA GLU A 25 -10.78 12.18 -17.01
C GLU A 25 -9.71 11.09 -17.28
N VAL A 26 -9.76 9.85 -16.81
CA VAL A 26 -10.75 9.02 -16.12
C VAL A 26 -9.99 8.25 -15.03
N ARG A 27 -10.35 8.37 -13.75
CA ARG A 27 -9.87 7.40 -12.74
C ARG A 27 -10.69 6.14 -12.90
N LYS A 28 -10.27 5.22 -13.77
CA LYS A 28 -10.88 3.89 -13.86
C LYS A 28 -10.41 3.07 -12.65
N MET A 29 -10.95 3.38 -11.47
CA MET A 29 -10.59 2.75 -10.19
C MET A 29 -11.06 1.29 -10.07
N ASP A 30 -11.83 0.80 -11.05
CA ASP A 30 -12.40 -0.54 -11.04
C ASP A 30 -11.66 -1.52 -11.96
N GLN A 31 -10.40 -1.25 -12.35
CA GLN A 31 -9.63 -2.20 -13.15
C GLN A 31 -8.83 -3.22 -12.33
N PHE A 32 -8.56 -2.91 -11.07
CA PHE A 32 -7.78 -3.75 -10.17
C PHE A 32 -8.10 -3.41 -8.72
N ILE A 33 -7.83 -4.34 -7.82
CA ILE A 33 -7.84 -4.13 -6.37
C ILE A 33 -6.43 -3.77 -5.96
N VAL A 34 -6.24 -2.63 -5.30
CA VAL A 34 -4.95 -2.28 -4.70
C VAL A 34 -4.93 -2.82 -3.28
N ALA A 35 -3.89 -3.57 -2.95
CA ALA A 35 -3.66 -4.10 -1.62
C ALA A 35 -2.22 -3.80 -1.16
N THR A 36 -2.01 -3.69 0.14
CA THR A 36 -0.71 -3.48 0.79
C THR A 36 -0.71 -4.15 2.17
N ASP A 37 0.35 -3.97 2.96
CA ASP A 37 0.40 -4.33 4.38
C ASP A 37 0.58 -3.09 5.27
N SER A 38 0.47 -3.25 6.58
CA SER A 38 0.61 -2.15 7.53
C SER A 38 1.99 -1.49 7.51
N GLY A 39 3.02 -2.17 6.98
CA GLY A 39 4.37 -1.62 6.76
C GLY A 39 4.46 -0.52 5.70
N CYS A 40 3.35 -0.11 5.08
CA CYS A 40 3.30 1.00 4.12
C CYS A 40 3.36 2.39 4.77
N ASP A 41 3.24 2.49 6.10
CA ASP A 41 3.22 3.74 6.88
C ASP A 41 2.12 4.74 6.46
N LEU A 42 1.08 4.28 5.76
CA LEU A 42 -0.05 5.13 5.41
C LEU A 42 -1.04 5.20 6.58
N PRO A 43 -1.55 6.42 6.90
CA PRO A 43 -2.60 6.56 7.89
C PRO A 43 -3.91 5.90 7.40
N PRO A 44 -4.71 5.29 8.30
CA PRO A 44 -5.92 4.55 7.93
C PRO A 44 -6.91 5.34 7.05
N GLU A 45 -7.01 6.65 7.26
CA GLU A 45 -7.91 7.51 6.50
C GLU A 45 -7.50 7.62 5.02
N LEU A 46 -6.20 7.51 4.72
CA LEU A 46 -5.72 7.47 3.33
C LEU A 46 -5.97 6.12 2.68
N LEU A 47 -5.88 5.02 3.42
CA LEU A 47 -6.24 3.69 2.93
C LEU A 47 -7.72 3.64 2.57
N GLU A 48 -8.59 4.08 3.48
CA GLU A 48 -10.04 4.13 3.29
C GLU A 48 -10.43 5.04 2.12
N LYS A 49 -9.95 6.30 2.12
CA LYS A 49 -10.25 7.29 1.08
C LYS A 49 -9.89 6.80 -0.32
N ASN A 50 -8.82 6.01 -0.45
CA ASN A 50 -8.35 5.50 -1.73
C ASN A 50 -8.81 4.07 -2.04
N LYS A 51 -9.63 3.44 -1.17
CA LYS A 51 -10.09 2.05 -1.30
C LYS A 51 -8.94 1.05 -1.44
N ILE A 52 -7.86 1.27 -0.67
CA ILE A 52 -6.70 0.39 -0.62
C ILE A 52 -6.92 -0.58 0.53
N ALA A 53 -6.90 -1.88 0.25
CA ALA A 53 -6.95 -2.89 1.29
C ALA A 53 -5.58 -3.04 1.94
N ALA A 54 -5.52 -3.21 3.26
CA ALA A 54 -4.27 -3.47 3.96
C ALA A 54 -4.40 -4.73 4.82
N ILE A 55 -3.41 -5.62 4.75
CA ILE A 55 -3.25 -6.72 5.70
C ILE A 55 -2.41 -6.24 6.87
N MET A 56 -2.90 -6.43 8.09
CA MET A 56 -2.19 -5.94 9.28
C MET A 56 -1.10 -6.94 9.68
N LEU A 57 0.14 -6.42 9.79
CA LEU A 57 1.29 -7.17 10.29
C LEU A 57 1.21 -7.32 11.81
N HIS A 58 1.90 -8.33 12.34
CA HIS A 58 1.95 -8.56 13.77
C HIS A 58 3.37 -8.44 14.31
N TYR A 59 3.46 -7.96 15.55
CA TYR A 59 4.68 -7.96 16.33
C TYR A 59 4.43 -8.58 17.70
N ASP A 60 5.43 -9.26 18.24
CA ASP A 60 5.42 -9.84 19.57
C ASP A 60 6.18 -8.93 20.54
N MET A 61 5.58 -8.73 21.71
CA MET A 61 6.21 -8.08 22.86
C MET A 61 5.99 -8.94 24.10
N ASN A 62 7.06 -9.47 24.67
CA ASN A 62 7.02 -10.33 25.88
C ASN A 62 6.09 -11.55 25.77
N GLY A 63 5.98 -12.15 24.57
CA GLY A 63 5.14 -13.32 24.32
C GLY A 63 3.67 -13.02 24.06
N GLU A 64 3.30 -11.74 23.98
CA GLU A 64 1.99 -11.28 23.53
C GLU A 64 2.09 -10.73 22.11
N SER A 65 1.17 -11.16 21.24
CA SER A 65 1.11 -10.75 19.83
C SER A 65 0.16 -9.57 19.68
N PHE A 66 0.63 -8.54 19.00
CA PHE A 66 -0.09 -7.30 18.76
C PHE A 66 -0.21 -7.04 17.26
N GLU A 67 -1.31 -6.42 16.87
CA GLU A 67 -1.56 -6.00 15.50
C GLU A 67 -1.07 -4.57 15.27
N ASP A 68 -0.24 -4.39 14.25
CA ASP A 68 0.13 -3.07 13.71
C ASP A 68 -1.05 -2.53 12.90
N ASN A 69 -1.95 -1.82 13.59
CA ASN A 69 -3.19 -1.29 13.03
C ASN A 69 -3.08 0.17 12.54
N ALA A 70 -1.86 0.72 12.51
CA ALA A 70 -1.54 2.09 12.12
C ALA A 70 -2.32 3.19 12.89
N SER A 71 -2.93 2.89 14.04
CA SER A 71 -3.59 3.90 14.88
C SER A 71 -2.58 4.72 15.68
N ALA A 72 -2.96 5.92 16.10
CA ALA A 72 -2.09 6.77 16.90
C ALA A 72 -1.91 6.20 18.32
N GLU A 73 -2.96 5.57 18.83
CA GLU A 73 -3.05 4.93 20.14
C GLU A 73 -2.10 3.72 20.21
N GLU A 74 -2.17 2.83 19.22
CA GLU A 74 -1.29 1.66 19.11
C GLU A 74 0.17 2.08 19.02
N ARG A 75 0.55 2.99 18.10
CA ARG A 75 1.93 3.49 18.01
C ARG A 75 2.42 4.10 19.32
N LYS A 76 1.56 4.88 20.00
CA LYS A 76 1.92 5.46 21.30
C LYS A 76 2.24 4.38 22.31
N GLU A 77 1.37 3.38 22.44
CA GLU A 77 1.55 2.25 23.35
C GLU A 77 2.79 1.42 23.00
N PHE A 78 2.99 1.12 21.71
CA PHE A 78 4.18 0.44 21.18
C PHE A 78 5.47 1.12 21.66
N TYR A 79 5.60 2.43 21.42
CA TYR A 79 6.80 3.18 21.82
C TYR A 79 6.91 3.34 23.34
N GLU A 80 5.81 3.42 24.10
CA GLU A 80 5.85 3.42 25.56
C GLU A 80 6.38 2.09 26.11
N LYS A 81 5.93 0.94 25.58
CA LYS A 81 6.45 -0.38 25.95
C LYS A 81 7.94 -0.51 25.64
N MET A 82 8.38 -0.03 24.48
CA MET A 82 9.81 0.00 24.14
C MET A 82 10.63 0.83 25.13
N ARG A 83 10.16 2.04 25.50
CA ARG A 83 10.86 2.89 26.48
C ARG A 83 10.93 2.27 27.87
N ARG A 84 10.01 1.37 28.21
CA ARG A 84 10.02 0.58 29.47
C ARG A 84 10.94 -0.65 29.41
N GLY A 85 11.63 -0.88 28.30
CA GLY A 85 12.64 -1.94 28.14
C GLY A 85 12.17 -3.15 27.34
N THR A 86 10.94 -3.16 26.82
CA THR A 86 10.46 -4.26 25.98
C THR A 86 11.13 -4.22 24.61
N THR A 87 11.55 -5.39 24.11
CA THR A 87 12.11 -5.53 22.75
C THR A 87 11.07 -6.18 21.83
N PRO A 88 10.50 -5.45 20.86
CA PRO A 88 9.57 -6.03 19.90
C PRO A 88 10.28 -7.01 18.96
N LYS A 89 9.55 -8.03 18.54
CA LYS A 89 9.95 -8.95 17.46
C LYS A 89 8.87 -8.95 16.40
N THR A 90 9.22 -8.64 15.16
CA THR A 90 8.28 -8.72 14.04
C THR A 90 8.06 -10.17 13.64
N THR A 91 6.84 -10.51 13.23
CA THR A 91 6.51 -11.80 12.65
C THR A 91 6.17 -11.66 11.18
N GLN A 92 6.44 -12.71 10.40
CA GLN A 92 5.91 -12.79 9.05
C GLN A 92 4.41 -13.12 9.13
N ILE A 93 3.64 -12.62 8.16
CA ILE A 93 2.24 -13.03 7.99
C ILE A 93 2.19 -14.55 7.78
N ASN A 94 1.34 -15.25 8.53
CA ASN A 94 1.10 -16.67 8.30
C ASN A 94 0.26 -16.91 7.03
N GLU A 95 0.44 -18.07 6.41
CA GLU A 95 -0.18 -18.40 5.13
C GLU A 95 -1.71 -18.33 5.17
N THR A 96 -2.32 -18.78 6.27
CA THR A 96 -3.79 -18.77 6.45
C THR A 96 -4.36 -17.35 6.42
N ARG A 97 -3.77 -16.41 7.18
CA ARG A 97 -4.21 -15.01 7.22
C ARG A 97 -4.01 -14.33 5.86
N PHE A 98 -2.90 -14.64 5.19
CA PHE A 98 -2.64 -14.15 3.83
C PHE A 98 -3.73 -14.65 2.86
N GLU A 99 -4.01 -15.96 2.86
CA GLU A 99 -5.03 -16.58 2.01
C GLU A 99 -6.43 -16.02 2.28
N GLU A 100 -6.83 -15.93 3.55
CA GLU A 100 -8.12 -15.39 3.97
C GLU A 100 -8.30 -13.93 3.52
N PHE A 101 -7.25 -13.11 3.65
CA PHE A 101 -7.27 -11.72 3.18
C PHE A 101 -7.57 -11.64 1.69
N PHE A 102 -6.80 -12.33 0.83
CA PHE A 102 -7.02 -12.28 -0.62
C PHE A 102 -8.34 -12.92 -1.06
N ARG A 103 -8.77 -14.01 -0.41
CA ARG A 103 -10.10 -14.60 -0.64
C ARG A 103 -11.21 -13.60 -0.29
N GLY A 104 -11.05 -12.84 0.80
CA GLY A 104 -11.95 -11.76 1.19
C GLY A 104 -12.09 -10.69 0.11
N LEU A 105 -10.96 -10.22 -0.43
CA LEU A 105 -10.94 -9.18 -1.49
C LEU A 105 -11.70 -9.59 -2.76
N LYS A 106 -11.76 -10.89 -3.04
CA LYS A 106 -12.44 -11.46 -4.21
C LYS A 106 -13.95 -11.64 -4.05
N LYS A 107 -14.50 -11.58 -2.82
CA LYS A 107 -15.95 -11.80 -2.59
C LYS A 107 -16.83 -10.80 -3.35
N ASP A 108 -16.47 -9.52 -3.30
CA ASP A 108 -17.28 -8.45 -3.93
C ASP A 108 -16.85 -8.15 -5.37
N ARG A 109 -15.62 -8.53 -5.74
CA ARG A 109 -14.97 -8.18 -7.02
C ARG A 109 -14.17 -9.37 -7.59
N PRO A 110 -14.84 -10.52 -7.88
CA PRO A 110 -14.17 -11.79 -8.20
C PRO A 110 -13.27 -11.73 -9.44
N ASP A 111 -13.63 -10.91 -10.43
CA ASP A 111 -12.93 -10.85 -11.71
C ASP A 111 -11.76 -9.86 -11.75
N LEU A 112 -11.63 -8.98 -10.74
CA LEU A 112 -10.61 -7.95 -10.76
C LEU A 112 -9.23 -8.51 -10.38
N PRO A 113 -8.17 -8.20 -11.14
CA PRO A 113 -6.80 -8.52 -10.72
C PRO A 113 -6.44 -7.77 -9.43
N ILE A 114 -5.58 -8.38 -8.61
CA ILE A 114 -5.09 -7.77 -7.38
C ILE A 114 -3.64 -7.33 -7.61
N VAL A 115 -3.33 -6.09 -7.25
CA VAL A 115 -1.97 -5.56 -7.20
C VAL A 115 -1.63 -5.39 -5.72
N TYR A 116 -0.75 -6.26 -5.22
CA TYR A 116 -0.24 -6.20 -3.86
C TYR A 116 1.15 -5.55 -3.86
N ILE A 117 1.31 -4.48 -3.10
CA ILE A 117 2.61 -3.82 -2.85
C ILE A 117 2.90 -4.01 -1.36
N GLY A 118 3.77 -4.96 -1.04
CA GLY A 118 4.12 -5.27 0.34
C GLY A 118 5.53 -4.83 0.73
N LEU A 119 5.81 -4.92 2.03
CA LEU A 119 7.15 -4.76 2.58
C LEU A 119 8.12 -5.76 1.92
N GLY A 120 9.31 -5.29 1.54
CA GLY A 120 10.32 -6.12 0.87
C GLY A 120 10.83 -7.25 1.78
N GLY A 121 11.06 -8.43 1.19
CA GLY A 121 11.70 -9.58 1.85
C GLY A 121 13.22 -9.59 1.68
#